data_AF-A0A519DHG8-F1
#
_entry.id   AF-A0A519DHG8-F1
#
_cell.length_a   1.000
_cell.length_b   1.000
_cell.length_c   1.000
_cell.angle_alpha   90.00
_cell.angle_beta   90.00
_cell.angle_gamma   90.00
#
_symmetry.space_group_name_H-M   'P 1'
#
loop_
_entity.id
_entity.type
_entity.pdbx_description
1 polymer ?
#
loop_
_entity_poly.entity_id
_entity_poly.type
_entity_poly.pdbx_seq_one_letter_code
_entity_poly.pdbx_strand_id
1 'polypeptide(L)'
;MCYAISLSKRDELSMMNLNRVCVFWIVLLMGLSSLSALTPVTEASQPRHTPSVSIQGFSFNPSSNLTVHTGDSVIWTNNDGASHTASSTSGPASFDSGTIAGGATFSFTFTTAGTYDYQCDFHTSMTATLAVVEPDDNNAPVVSDVTHSPNPVLTNDVISISTTTSDDDGDSVTLSYSWLINGNFISETGNTLSGTSWFDKGDQIQVEVTPNDGSVNGNTVLSSTITVSNSPPSISSATMSPLTLNNETIVVCAASGWNDADGDSESYQYEWLVNGVVQQDTASSSGPFNVDDIVSCTITPNDGEHTGSPLSSDDITVVAADAPDADGDGVPDTTDSCSDTPIGETVDVDGCSSSQRDEDGDGISDAEDLCQDTPTAANVDNDGCSDSQLDTDGDGFTDGDDAFPLDAEEQIDTDNDNIGDNADNDDDNDGWNDTTEIDCSTNSTDVNSVPLDTDNDGICDIFDNDDDNDGWNDTTEIDCSTNSTDLNSIPPDTDGDGICDNLDEINDDAPPPGYEFGNVSDEPEPVTEPEPGLTEGTSNGIPGFTSVLMFTAIAGALMHLKRRDA
;
A
#
# COMPACT_ATOMS: atom_id res chain seq x y z
N MET A 1 49.22 -22.32 13.68
CA MET A 1 49.93 -22.43 15.00
C MET A 1 49.61 -21.20 15.82
N CYS A 2 49.73 -21.29 17.15
CA CYS A 2 49.18 -20.33 18.13
C CYS A 2 49.91 -18.97 18.22
N TYR A 3 49.13 -17.96 18.68
CA TYR A 3 49.52 -16.82 19.53
C TYR A 3 50.48 -15.74 19.00
N ALA A 4 50.02 -14.48 19.03
CA ALA A 4 50.56 -13.46 19.96
C ALA A 4 49.61 -12.25 20.12
N ILE A 5 49.34 -11.86 21.36
CA ILE A 5 48.65 -10.64 21.79
C ILE A 5 49.71 -9.65 22.32
N SER A 6 49.53 -8.32 22.18
CA SER A 6 49.72 -7.31 23.26
C SER A 6 50.06 -5.87 22.78
N LEU A 7 49.10 -4.95 23.00
CA LEU A 7 49.24 -3.60 23.60
C LEU A 7 50.48 -2.70 23.32
N SER A 8 50.24 -1.43 22.96
CA SER A 8 50.72 -0.25 23.76
C SER A 8 50.37 1.14 23.17
N LYS A 9 49.37 1.82 23.77
CA LYS A 9 49.40 3.22 24.30
C LYS A 9 49.90 4.44 23.47
N ARG A 10 49.11 5.53 23.61
CA ARG A 10 49.49 6.99 23.64
C ARG A 10 49.84 7.66 22.29
N ASP A 11 49.67 8.96 22.09
CA ASP A 11 48.95 10.05 22.79
C ASP A 11 48.80 11.24 21.79
N GLU A 12 48.03 12.27 22.15
CA GLU A 12 48.11 13.66 21.62
C GLU A 12 47.74 13.97 20.14
N LEU A 13 46.61 14.69 19.99
CA LEU A 13 46.50 15.82 19.05
C LEU A 13 45.99 17.05 19.83
N SER A 14 46.57 18.22 19.55
CA SER A 14 46.44 19.42 20.38
C SER A 14 46.58 20.69 19.53
N MET A 15 45.76 21.72 19.84
CA MET A 15 45.78 23.09 19.29
C MET A 15 45.42 23.20 17.80
N MET A 16 44.77 24.26 17.28
CA MET A 16 44.15 25.50 17.79
C MET A 16 43.13 25.93 16.71
N ASN A 17 41.99 26.57 17.00
CA ASN A 17 41.95 28.02 17.27
C ASN A 17 40.61 28.48 17.89
N LEU A 18 40.62 29.67 18.49
CA LEU A 18 39.64 30.11 19.49
C LEU A 18 39.21 31.58 19.28
N ASN A 19 37.92 31.91 19.46
CA ASN A 19 37.36 33.23 19.85
C ASN A 19 35.81 33.20 19.73
N ARG A 20 34.94 33.65 20.65
CA ARG A 20 34.99 34.30 21.98
C ARG A 20 33.77 33.80 22.79
N VAL A 21 33.85 33.32 24.04
CA VAL A 21 34.03 34.06 25.32
C VAL A 21 32.85 35.01 25.62
N CYS A 22 31.80 34.55 26.33
CA CYS A 22 31.42 34.85 27.74
C CYS A 22 29.98 34.31 28.04
N VAL A 23 29.46 34.03 29.25
CA VAL A 23 30.02 33.98 30.64
C VAL A 23 29.11 33.11 31.59
N PHE A 24 29.62 32.81 32.79
CA PHE A 24 29.01 32.19 34.01
C PHE A 24 27.55 32.60 34.38
N TRP A 25 26.75 31.75 35.06
CA TRP A 25 26.93 31.33 36.47
C TRP A 25 26.43 29.92 36.86
N ILE A 26 27.06 29.37 37.91
CA ILE A 26 26.72 28.12 38.62
C ILE A 26 25.99 28.46 39.94
N VAL A 27 24.94 27.72 40.28
CA VAL A 27 24.56 27.45 41.69
C VAL A 27 24.20 25.97 41.82
N LEU A 28 24.60 25.35 42.94
CA LEU A 28 24.54 23.91 43.18
C LEU A 28 23.86 23.63 44.53
N LEU A 29 23.03 22.58 44.55
CA LEU A 29 22.65 21.70 45.68
C LEU A 29 21.58 22.08 46.74
N MET A 30 20.80 21.02 47.04
CA MET A 30 20.02 20.67 48.24
C MET A 30 18.57 21.17 48.40
N GLY A 31 17.64 20.21 48.36
CA GLY A 31 16.21 20.39 48.66
C GLY A 31 15.41 19.07 48.64
N LEU A 32 15.70 18.15 49.56
CA LEU A 32 14.88 16.94 49.78
C LEU A 32 13.56 17.30 50.48
N SER A 33 12.42 17.25 49.78
CA SER A 33 11.09 17.03 50.39
C SER A 33 9.97 16.84 49.35
N SER A 34 8.95 16.05 49.74
CA SER A 34 7.67 15.81 49.04
C SER A 34 7.74 15.26 47.62
N LEU A 35 7.68 13.93 47.52
CA LEU A 35 6.79 13.30 46.54
C LEU A 35 5.37 13.81 46.81
N SER A 36 4.80 14.56 45.87
CA SER A 36 3.36 14.62 45.69
C SER A 36 3.05 13.76 44.48
N ALA A 37 2.51 12.57 44.72
CA ALA A 37 1.94 11.78 43.65
C ALA A 37 0.80 12.61 43.04
N LEU A 38 0.93 12.97 41.77
CA LEU A 38 -0.21 13.36 40.96
C LEU A 38 -1.01 12.08 40.72
N THR A 39 -1.96 11.80 41.61
CA THR A 39 -3.07 10.92 41.27
C THR A 39 -3.72 11.51 40.02
N PRO A 40 -3.95 10.74 38.95
CA PRO A 40 -4.90 11.19 37.94
C PRO A 40 -6.19 11.48 38.68
N VAL A 41 -6.73 12.69 38.48
CA VAL A 41 -8.10 12.95 38.88
C VAL A 41 -8.92 12.14 37.90
N THR A 42 -9.33 10.94 38.33
CA THR A 42 -10.45 10.27 37.70
C THR A 42 -11.60 11.25 37.75
N GLU A 43 -11.90 11.84 36.60
CA GLU A 43 -13.09 12.65 36.44
C GLU A 43 -14.25 11.74 36.83
N ALA A 44 -14.98 12.12 37.88
CA ALA A 44 -16.06 11.31 38.38
C ALA A 44 -17.15 11.33 37.32
N SER A 45 -17.14 10.29 36.48
CA SER A 45 -18.24 9.93 35.58
C SER A 45 -19.55 10.24 36.29
N GLN A 46 -20.40 11.03 35.64
CA GLN A 46 -21.71 11.37 36.21
C GLN A 46 -22.38 10.05 36.59
N PRO A 47 -22.98 9.94 37.80
CA PRO A 47 -23.44 8.64 38.29
C PRO A 47 -24.38 8.00 37.28
N ARG A 48 -23.88 6.98 36.55
CA ARG A 48 -24.61 6.26 35.49
C ARG A 48 -25.93 5.84 36.10
N HIS A 49 -27.03 6.28 35.48
CA HIS A 49 -28.37 6.17 36.05
C HIS A 49 -28.71 4.70 36.28
N THR A 50 -28.56 4.21 37.51
CA THR A 50 -28.55 2.78 37.82
C THR A 50 -29.85 2.13 37.33
N PRO A 51 -29.79 1.23 36.33
CA PRO A 51 -30.97 0.59 35.79
C PRO A 51 -31.72 -0.14 36.91
N SER A 52 -33.04 0.09 37.01
CA SER A 52 -33.82 -0.49 38.11
C SER A 52 -35.20 -0.97 37.66
N VAL A 53 -35.60 -2.10 38.25
CA VAL A 53 -36.87 -2.76 38.01
C VAL A 53 -37.68 -2.72 39.30
N SER A 54 -38.83 -2.06 39.28
CA SER A 54 -39.78 -2.08 40.39
C SER A 54 -40.71 -3.29 40.25
N ILE A 55 -40.75 -4.15 41.26
CA ILE A 55 -41.77 -5.20 41.38
C ILE A 55 -42.95 -4.60 42.16
N GLN A 56 -44.07 -4.35 41.48
CA GLN A 56 -45.27 -3.77 42.09
C GLN A 56 -46.55 -4.21 41.37
N GLY A 57 -47.59 -4.55 42.13
CA GLY A 57 -48.87 -5.00 41.60
C GLY A 57 -48.79 -6.35 40.90
N PHE A 58 -47.88 -7.24 41.32
CA PHE A 58 -47.55 -8.50 40.63
C PHE A 58 -47.11 -8.26 39.17
N SER A 59 -46.17 -7.33 38.97
CA SER A 59 -45.56 -7.03 37.66
C SER A 59 -44.14 -6.48 37.86
N PHE A 60 -43.23 -6.78 36.92
CA PHE A 60 -41.98 -6.04 36.75
C PHE A 60 -42.27 -4.71 36.03
N ASN A 61 -41.56 -3.64 36.39
CA ASN A 61 -41.67 -2.34 35.72
C ASN A 61 -40.29 -1.67 35.63
N PRO A 62 -39.72 -1.47 34.42
CA PRO A 62 -40.26 -1.93 33.13
C PRO A 62 -40.32 -3.46 33.02
N SER A 63 -41.27 -3.97 32.23
CA SER A 63 -41.35 -5.40 31.85
C SER A 63 -40.75 -5.70 30.48
N SER A 64 -40.42 -4.67 29.70
CA SER A 64 -39.75 -4.78 28.39
C SER A 64 -39.18 -3.42 28.00
N ASN A 65 -38.28 -3.39 27.01
CA ASN A 65 -37.53 -2.20 26.59
C ASN A 65 -36.63 -1.61 27.70
N LEU A 66 -36.16 -2.46 28.62
CA LEU A 66 -34.99 -2.13 29.42
C LEU A 66 -33.75 -2.53 28.60
N THR A 67 -32.86 -1.57 28.36
CA THR A 67 -31.56 -1.80 27.72
C THR A 67 -30.47 -1.36 28.68
N VAL A 68 -29.44 -2.17 28.83
CA VAL A 68 -28.23 -1.91 29.63
C VAL A 68 -27.00 -2.36 28.84
N HIS A 69 -25.80 -1.99 29.28
CA HIS A 69 -24.56 -2.41 28.61
C HIS A 69 -23.90 -3.55 29.39
N THR A 70 -22.98 -4.29 28.77
CA THR A 70 -22.09 -5.18 29.52
C THR A 70 -21.33 -4.39 30.60
N GLY A 71 -21.17 -5.00 31.77
CA GLY A 71 -20.70 -4.37 33.00
C GLY A 71 -21.76 -3.63 33.84
N ASP A 72 -22.98 -3.38 33.35
CA ASP A 72 -24.02 -2.70 34.15
C ASP A 72 -24.66 -3.61 35.22
N SER A 73 -24.89 -3.06 36.41
CA SER A 73 -25.71 -3.68 37.45
C SER A 73 -27.16 -3.19 37.41
N VAL A 74 -28.11 -4.11 37.26
CA VAL A 74 -29.56 -3.85 37.41
C VAL A 74 -29.97 -4.05 38.88
N ILE A 75 -30.89 -3.24 39.39
CA ILE A 75 -31.46 -3.39 40.75
C ILE A 75 -32.97 -3.67 40.70
N TRP A 76 -33.39 -4.84 41.17
CA TRP A 76 -34.80 -5.18 41.39
C TRP A 76 -35.22 -4.76 42.80
N THR A 77 -36.33 -4.04 42.92
CA THR A 77 -36.89 -3.60 44.21
C THR A 77 -38.30 -4.15 44.39
N ASN A 78 -38.52 -4.94 45.44
CA ASN A 78 -39.86 -5.45 45.74
C ASN A 78 -40.67 -4.43 46.55
N ASN A 79 -41.67 -3.82 45.91
CA ASN A 79 -42.59 -2.84 46.50
C ASN A 79 -43.95 -3.46 46.89
N ASP A 80 -44.16 -4.76 46.66
CA ASP A 80 -45.35 -5.49 47.08
C ASP A 80 -45.18 -6.09 48.49
N GLY A 81 -46.30 -6.48 49.10
CA GLY A 81 -46.31 -7.20 50.39
C GLY A 81 -46.09 -8.71 50.27
N ALA A 82 -46.12 -9.24 49.05
CA ALA A 82 -45.76 -10.63 48.75
C ALA A 82 -44.25 -10.72 48.47
N SER A 83 -43.66 -11.90 48.66
CA SER A 83 -42.29 -12.15 48.20
C SER A 83 -42.28 -12.48 46.71
N HIS A 84 -41.23 -12.06 46.01
CA HIS A 84 -41.03 -12.32 44.57
C HIS A 84 -39.64 -12.89 44.32
N THR A 85 -39.40 -13.32 43.09
CA THR A 85 -38.07 -13.62 42.52
C THR A 85 -37.94 -12.87 41.20
N ALA A 86 -36.73 -12.76 40.68
CA ALA A 86 -36.38 -12.36 39.33
C ALA A 86 -35.31 -13.35 38.86
N SER A 87 -35.72 -14.28 38.01
CA SER A 87 -34.93 -15.46 37.63
C SER A 87 -34.96 -15.59 36.11
N SER A 88 -33.79 -15.69 35.47
CA SER A 88 -33.65 -15.85 34.02
C SER A 88 -34.36 -17.10 33.53
N THR A 89 -35.13 -16.96 32.45
CA THR A 89 -35.74 -18.07 31.70
C THR A 89 -35.04 -18.34 30.36
N SER A 90 -34.29 -17.35 29.86
CA SER A 90 -33.43 -17.45 28.68
C SER A 90 -32.37 -16.34 28.72
N GLY A 91 -31.27 -16.54 28.00
CA GLY A 91 -30.26 -15.52 27.73
C GLY A 91 -28.83 -16.02 27.84
N PRO A 92 -27.84 -15.20 27.44
CA PRO A 92 -26.41 -15.58 27.41
C PRO A 92 -25.78 -15.95 28.76
N ALA A 93 -26.44 -15.64 29.88
CA ALA A 93 -26.01 -16.05 31.21
C ALA A 93 -27.23 -16.21 32.13
N SER A 94 -27.17 -17.13 33.08
CA SER A 94 -28.24 -17.32 34.06
C SER A 94 -28.11 -16.40 35.27
N PHE A 95 -29.25 -15.99 35.83
CA PHE A 95 -29.31 -15.29 37.13
C PHE A 95 -30.57 -15.68 37.91
N ASP A 96 -30.45 -15.80 39.24
CA ASP A 96 -31.56 -15.98 40.17
C ASP A 96 -31.38 -15.03 41.35
N SER A 97 -32.41 -14.24 41.65
CA SER A 97 -32.43 -13.33 42.80
C SER A 97 -32.59 -14.03 44.15
N GLY A 98 -33.00 -15.29 44.15
CA GLY A 98 -33.65 -15.94 45.27
C GLY A 98 -34.90 -15.17 45.72
N THR A 99 -35.34 -15.38 46.97
CA THR A 99 -36.53 -14.72 47.52
C THR A 99 -36.27 -13.24 47.86
N ILE A 100 -36.79 -12.33 47.05
CA ILE A 100 -36.88 -10.89 47.35
C ILE A 100 -38.12 -10.64 48.23
N ALA A 101 -37.92 -10.47 49.53
CA ALA A 101 -38.98 -10.11 50.47
C ALA A 101 -39.55 -8.69 50.22
N GLY A 102 -40.78 -8.42 50.66
CA GLY A 102 -41.40 -7.09 50.52
C GLY A 102 -40.56 -5.98 51.19
N GLY A 103 -40.18 -4.97 50.40
CA GLY A 103 -39.26 -3.88 50.78
C GLY A 103 -37.77 -4.20 50.63
N ALA A 104 -37.40 -5.37 50.12
CA ALA A 104 -36.00 -5.76 49.84
C ALA A 104 -35.61 -5.49 48.38
N THR A 105 -34.30 -5.53 48.13
CA THR A 105 -33.70 -5.33 46.80
C THR A 105 -32.75 -6.48 46.46
N PHE A 106 -32.69 -6.83 45.17
CA PHE A 106 -31.67 -7.69 44.58
C PHE A 106 -30.91 -6.91 43.50
N SER A 107 -29.66 -7.28 43.23
CA SER A 107 -28.88 -6.68 42.13
C SER A 107 -27.99 -7.74 41.48
N PHE A 108 -27.87 -7.65 40.16
CA PHE A 108 -27.07 -8.52 39.32
C PHE A 108 -26.33 -7.68 38.28
N THR A 109 -25.10 -8.06 37.95
CA THR A 109 -24.27 -7.42 36.91
C THR A 109 -24.24 -8.31 35.69
N PHE A 110 -24.62 -7.75 34.54
CA PHE A 110 -24.59 -8.45 33.26
C PHE A 110 -23.22 -8.26 32.61
N THR A 111 -22.57 -9.34 32.16
CA THR A 111 -21.21 -9.30 31.59
C THR A 111 -21.16 -9.74 30.13
N THR A 112 -22.28 -10.19 29.55
CA THR A 112 -22.35 -10.77 28.21
C THR A 112 -23.50 -10.09 27.47
N ALA A 113 -23.29 -9.60 26.24
CA ALA A 113 -24.38 -9.04 25.46
C ALA A 113 -25.37 -10.11 24.97
N GLY A 114 -26.63 -9.69 24.78
CA GLY A 114 -27.73 -10.51 24.31
C GLY A 114 -29.05 -10.17 25.00
N THR A 115 -30.10 -10.93 24.69
CA THR A 115 -31.43 -10.74 25.27
C THR A 115 -31.68 -11.73 26.40
N TYR A 116 -32.15 -11.24 27.54
CA TYR A 116 -32.45 -12.00 28.74
C TYR A 116 -33.95 -11.91 29.05
N ASP A 117 -34.69 -13.00 28.89
CA ASP A 117 -36.03 -13.11 29.48
C ASP A 117 -35.92 -13.62 30.92
N TYR A 118 -36.78 -13.12 31.81
CA TYR A 118 -36.82 -13.52 33.21
C TYR A 118 -38.24 -13.49 33.79
N GLN A 119 -38.47 -14.26 34.84
CA GLN A 119 -39.78 -14.41 35.48
C GLN A 119 -39.74 -14.32 37.01
N CYS A 120 -40.93 -14.39 37.65
CA CYS A 120 -41.06 -14.70 39.07
C CYS A 120 -41.62 -16.11 39.28
N ASP A 121 -40.89 -16.96 39.99
CA ASP A 121 -41.21 -18.40 40.15
C ASP A 121 -42.39 -18.64 41.10
N PHE A 122 -42.63 -17.73 42.05
CA PHE A 122 -43.86 -17.76 42.87
C PHE A 122 -45.11 -17.33 42.08
N HIS A 123 -44.94 -16.59 40.99
CA HIS A 123 -46.01 -15.89 40.28
C HIS A 123 -45.73 -15.89 38.77
N THR A 124 -45.73 -17.06 38.14
CA THR A 124 -45.26 -17.29 36.75
C THR A 124 -45.98 -16.50 35.64
N SER A 125 -47.04 -15.74 35.97
CA SER A 125 -47.60 -14.72 35.07
C SER A 125 -46.80 -13.42 35.02
N MET A 126 -45.76 -13.29 35.85
CA MET A 126 -44.84 -12.16 35.87
C MET A 126 -43.60 -12.53 35.05
N THR A 127 -43.53 -12.02 33.83
CA THR A 127 -42.38 -12.14 32.94
C THR A 127 -41.89 -10.77 32.51
N ALA A 128 -40.63 -10.67 32.13
CA ALA A 128 -40.03 -9.47 31.57
C ALA A 128 -38.81 -9.79 30.71
N THR A 129 -38.44 -8.83 29.84
CA THR A 129 -37.30 -8.94 28.93
C THR A 129 -36.35 -7.76 29.13
N LEU A 130 -35.05 -8.06 29.18
CA LEU A 130 -33.93 -7.13 29.24
C LEU A 130 -33.03 -7.34 28.02
N ALA A 131 -32.60 -6.27 27.36
CA ALA A 131 -31.51 -6.32 26.39
C ALA A 131 -30.22 -5.85 27.06
N VAL A 132 -29.16 -6.65 26.94
CA VAL A 132 -27.78 -6.24 27.22
C VAL A 132 -27.11 -6.04 25.87
N VAL A 133 -26.58 -4.86 25.62
CA VAL A 133 -25.75 -4.59 24.43
C VAL A 133 -24.29 -4.52 24.86
N GLU A 134 -23.35 -4.76 23.95
CA GLU A 134 -21.99 -4.29 24.20
C GLU A 134 -22.01 -2.75 24.30
N PRO A 135 -21.08 -2.14 25.04
CA PRO A 135 -20.93 -0.69 24.99
C PRO A 135 -20.55 -0.30 23.55
N ASP A 136 -21.36 0.57 22.93
CA ASP A 136 -20.96 1.34 21.76
C ASP A 136 -19.84 2.32 22.20
N ASP A 137 -18.62 1.79 22.39
CA ASP A 137 -17.44 2.53 22.87
C ASP A 137 -16.34 2.63 21.81
N ASN A 138 -16.55 2.20 20.56
CA ASN A 138 -15.58 2.51 19.49
C ASN A 138 -15.44 4.05 19.37
N ASN A 139 -14.20 4.51 19.55
CA ASN A 139 -13.75 5.89 19.61
C ASN A 139 -13.07 6.25 18.28
N ALA A 140 -13.87 6.75 17.32
CA ALA A 140 -13.43 7.08 15.96
C ALA A 140 -12.00 7.70 15.85
N PRO A 141 -11.16 7.21 14.92
CA PRO A 141 -9.72 7.46 14.92
C PRO A 141 -9.34 8.92 14.66
N VAL A 142 -8.12 9.30 15.06
CA VAL A 142 -7.64 10.68 15.01
C VAL A 142 -6.36 10.79 14.19
N VAL A 143 -6.33 11.73 13.23
CA VAL A 143 -5.10 12.22 12.59
C VAL A 143 -4.54 13.38 13.42
N SER A 144 -3.28 13.28 13.83
CA SER A 144 -2.63 14.25 14.73
C SER A 144 -1.66 15.21 14.03
N ASP A 145 -1.12 14.83 12.86
CA ASP A 145 -0.31 15.69 11.99
C ASP A 145 -0.49 15.28 10.52
N VAL A 146 -0.33 16.24 9.60
CA VAL A 146 -0.37 16.03 8.14
C VAL A 146 0.74 16.85 7.50
N THR A 147 1.77 16.15 7.02
CA THR A 147 2.98 16.76 6.45
C THR A 147 3.13 16.44 4.97
N HIS A 148 3.73 17.39 4.24
CA HIS A 148 4.06 17.26 2.82
C HIS A 148 5.58 17.06 2.68
N SER A 149 5.98 16.19 1.77
CA SER A 149 7.36 16.07 1.29
C SER A 149 7.34 16.03 -0.25
N PRO A 150 8.24 16.73 -0.96
CA PRO A 150 9.30 17.61 -0.45
C PRO A 150 8.78 18.96 0.11
N ASN A 151 9.69 19.77 0.66
CA ASN A 151 9.43 21.16 1.06
C ASN A 151 10.72 21.99 0.97
N PRO A 152 10.83 23.00 0.07
CA PRO A 152 9.79 23.46 -0.86
C PRO A 152 9.37 22.38 -1.87
N VAL A 153 8.17 22.53 -2.44
CA VAL A 153 7.67 21.76 -3.58
C VAL A 153 7.95 22.57 -4.84
N LEU A 154 8.48 21.91 -5.86
CA LEU A 154 8.68 22.42 -7.21
C LEU A 154 7.58 21.92 -8.15
N THR A 155 7.38 22.59 -9.29
CA THR A 155 6.33 22.30 -10.27
C THR A 155 6.39 20.88 -10.85
N ASN A 156 7.58 20.26 -10.90
CA ASN A 156 7.79 18.89 -11.36
C ASN A 156 7.91 17.84 -10.23
N ASP A 157 7.77 18.22 -8.96
CA ASP A 157 7.85 17.27 -7.84
C ASP A 157 6.58 16.42 -7.72
N VAL A 158 6.73 15.20 -7.18
CA VAL A 158 5.61 14.43 -6.62
C VAL A 158 5.53 14.75 -5.13
N ILE A 159 4.40 15.28 -4.67
CA ILE A 159 4.15 15.46 -3.23
C ILE A 159 3.71 14.12 -2.66
N SER A 160 4.33 13.69 -1.56
CA SER A 160 3.88 12.59 -0.72
C SER A 160 3.40 13.11 0.63
N ILE A 161 2.28 12.56 1.11
CA ILE A 161 1.71 12.87 2.41
C ILE A 161 2.20 11.88 3.46
N SER A 162 2.57 12.39 4.64
CA SER A 162 2.87 11.58 5.81
C SER A 162 2.06 12.08 7.01
N THR A 163 1.39 11.15 7.69
CA THR A 163 0.46 11.42 8.78
C THR A 163 0.75 10.55 10.00
N THR A 164 0.43 11.05 11.19
CA THR A 164 0.41 10.25 12.41
C THR A 164 -1.03 10.03 12.88
N THR A 165 -1.50 8.79 12.80
CA THR A 165 -2.80 8.35 13.32
C THR A 165 -2.68 7.83 14.75
N SER A 166 -3.79 7.90 15.48
CA SER A 166 -3.99 7.20 16.75
C SER A 166 -5.45 6.81 16.87
N ASP A 167 -5.67 5.61 17.39
CA ASP A 167 -6.97 5.08 17.76
C ASP A 167 -6.93 4.74 19.26
N ASP A 168 -7.99 5.05 20.01
CA ASP A 168 -8.01 4.85 21.47
C ASP A 168 -8.39 3.41 21.86
N ASP A 169 -9.06 2.67 20.97
CA ASP A 169 -9.39 1.24 21.13
C ASP A 169 -8.31 0.32 20.56
N GLY A 170 -7.54 0.84 19.59
CA GLY A 170 -6.41 0.16 18.96
C GLY A 170 -6.73 -0.45 17.60
N ASP A 171 -7.84 -0.05 16.99
CA ASP A 171 -8.30 -0.53 15.68
C ASP A 171 -7.34 -0.09 14.54
N SER A 172 -7.39 -0.81 13.43
CA SER A 172 -6.52 -0.55 12.27
C SER A 172 -7.03 0.64 11.45
N VAL A 173 -6.22 1.70 11.35
CA VAL A 173 -6.66 2.96 10.73
C VAL A 173 -6.29 3.03 9.24
N THR A 174 -7.31 3.02 8.39
CA THR A 174 -7.23 3.38 6.98
C THR A 174 -7.37 4.89 6.78
N LEU A 175 -6.87 5.42 5.65
CA LEU A 175 -6.86 6.85 5.34
C LEU A 175 -7.43 7.13 3.95
N SER A 176 -8.29 8.14 3.85
CA SER A 176 -8.79 8.69 2.59
C SER A 176 -8.28 10.12 2.40
N TYR A 177 -7.94 10.46 1.15
CA TYR A 177 -7.34 11.75 0.79
C TYR A 177 -8.24 12.47 -0.23
N SER A 178 -8.31 13.80 -0.12
CA SER A 178 -8.91 14.65 -1.16
C SER A 178 -8.08 15.91 -1.35
N TRP A 179 -7.53 16.09 -2.54
CA TRP A 179 -6.58 17.16 -2.84
C TRP A 179 -7.27 18.44 -3.28
N LEU A 180 -6.69 19.58 -2.89
CA LEU A 180 -7.14 20.92 -3.26
C LEU A 180 -6.01 21.72 -3.90
N ILE A 181 -6.30 22.32 -5.06
CA ILE A 181 -5.40 23.24 -5.76
C ILE A 181 -6.09 24.61 -5.85
N ASN A 182 -5.45 25.63 -5.29
CA ASN A 182 -5.99 26.98 -5.16
C ASN A 182 -7.38 27.02 -4.49
N GLY A 183 -7.62 26.08 -3.56
CA GLY A 183 -8.89 25.92 -2.84
C GLY A 183 -10.01 25.21 -3.63
N ASN A 184 -9.72 24.58 -4.77
CA ASN A 184 -10.67 23.77 -5.52
C ASN A 184 -10.27 22.29 -5.45
N PHE A 185 -11.23 21.41 -5.20
CA PHE A 185 -11.00 19.96 -5.20
C PHE A 185 -10.70 19.44 -6.61
N ILE A 186 -9.77 18.47 -6.68
CA ILE A 186 -9.44 17.69 -7.88
C ILE A 186 -9.92 16.24 -7.72
N SER A 187 -9.73 15.40 -8.74
CA SER A 187 -10.19 14.00 -8.76
C SER A 187 -9.23 13.01 -8.08
N GLU A 188 -8.05 13.46 -7.66
CA GLU A 188 -7.03 12.59 -7.04
C GLU A 188 -7.39 12.23 -5.60
N THR A 189 -7.21 10.95 -5.25
CA THR A 189 -7.56 10.39 -3.93
C THR A 189 -6.43 9.59 -3.27
N GLY A 190 -5.26 9.53 -3.91
CA GLY A 190 -4.06 8.88 -3.35
C GLY A 190 -3.37 9.71 -2.27
N ASN A 191 -2.43 9.11 -1.54
CA ASN A 191 -1.55 9.81 -0.59
C ASN A 191 -0.41 10.59 -1.28
N THR A 192 -0.34 10.54 -2.61
CA THR A 192 0.60 11.30 -3.45
C THR A 192 -0.13 12.18 -4.47
N LEU A 193 0.56 13.19 -4.99
CA LEU A 193 0.08 14.05 -6.07
C LEU A 193 1.24 14.48 -6.97
N SER A 194 1.19 14.12 -8.26
CA SER A 194 2.25 14.45 -9.23
C SER A 194 2.09 15.86 -9.80
N GLY A 195 3.14 16.68 -9.68
CA GLY A 195 3.15 18.04 -10.17
C GLY A 195 3.09 18.17 -11.69
N THR A 196 3.69 17.22 -12.43
CA THR A 196 3.67 17.17 -13.89
C THR A 196 2.27 17.15 -14.51
N SER A 197 1.25 16.74 -13.75
CA SER A 197 -0.15 16.70 -14.18
C SER A 197 -1.00 17.85 -13.65
N TRP A 198 -0.54 18.56 -12.61
CA TRP A 198 -1.42 19.31 -11.72
C TRP A 198 -0.90 20.66 -11.20
N PHE A 199 0.41 20.93 -11.24
CA PHE A 199 0.98 22.14 -10.64
C PHE A 199 1.32 23.19 -11.70
N ASP A 200 0.86 24.42 -11.47
CA ASP A 200 1.46 25.64 -12.03
C ASP A 200 2.28 26.37 -10.94
N LYS A 201 3.32 27.11 -11.37
CA LYS A 201 4.14 27.97 -10.49
C LYS A 201 3.29 28.91 -9.64
N GLY A 202 3.42 28.81 -8.32
CA GLY A 202 2.68 29.63 -7.35
C GLY A 202 1.34 29.04 -6.89
N ASP A 203 0.96 27.85 -7.36
CA ASP A 203 -0.23 27.15 -6.90
C ASP A 203 -0.19 26.87 -5.40
N GLN A 204 -1.37 26.91 -4.78
CA GLN A 204 -1.57 26.63 -3.36
C GLN A 204 -2.17 25.24 -3.17
N ILE A 205 -1.36 24.29 -2.72
CA ILE A 205 -1.74 22.89 -2.53
C ILE A 205 -2.12 22.63 -1.06
N GLN A 206 -3.21 21.90 -0.86
CA GLN A 206 -3.64 21.32 0.42
C GLN A 206 -4.24 19.92 0.19
N VAL A 207 -4.34 19.14 1.24
CA VAL A 207 -5.06 17.85 1.24
C VAL A 207 -5.97 17.76 2.47
N GLU A 208 -7.19 17.26 2.27
CA GLU A 208 -8.05 16.78 3.35
C GLU A 208 -7.76 15.29 3.56
N VAL A 209 -7.46 14.91 4.81
CA VAL A 209 -7.24 13.51 5.22
C VAL A 209 -8.32 13.11 6.21
N THR A 210 -9.02 12.01 5.94
CA THR A 210 -10.03 11.44 6.86
C THR A 210 -9.65 10.01 7.25
N PRO A 211 -9.45 9.71 8.54
CA PRO A 211 -9.19 8.36 9.01
C PRO A 211 -10.48 7.55 9.19
N ASN A 212 -10.38 6.23 9.05
CA ASN A 212 -11.47 5.28 9.26
C ASN A 212 -10.91 3.95 9.82
N ASP A 213 -11.61 3.37 10.80
CA ASP A 213 -11.25 2.15 11.55
C ASP A 213 -12.00 0.89 11.05
N GLY A 214 -12.61 0.94 9.87
CA GLY A 214 -13.54 -0.07 9.35
C GLY A 214 -15.00 0.13 9.76
N SER A 215 -15.29 0.89 10.83
CA SER A 215 -16.63 1.09 11.40
C SER A 215 -17.13 2.54 11.31
N VAL A 216 -16.29 3.52 11.63
CA VAL A 216 -16.62 4.93 11.71
C VAL A 216 -15.49 5.83 11.18
N ASN A 217 -15.89 6.98 10.63
CA ASN A 217 -14.95 8.00 10.19
C ASN A 217 -14.58 8.92 11.34
N GLY A 218 -13.28 9.14 11.53
CA GLY A 218 -12.77 10.23 12.36
C GLY A 218 -12.99 11.61 11.73
N ASN A 219 -12.48 12.63 12.41
CA ASN A 219 -12.58 14.01 11.89
C ASN A 219 -11.59 14.23 10.74
N THR A 220 -12.09 14.74 9.60
CA THR A 220 -11.26 15.21 8.49
C THR A 220 -10.32 16.33 8.93
N VAL A 221 -9.02 16.17 8.65
CA VAL A 221 -7.98 17.16 8.91
C VAL A 221 -7.51 17.76 7.58
N LEU A 222 -7.61 19.09 7.45
CA LEU A 222 -7.06 19.84 6.32
C LEU A 222 -5.60 20.21 6.60
N SER A 223 -4.70 19.86 5.67
CA SER A 223 -3.27 20.13 5.77
C SER A 223 -2.92 21.63 5.68
N SER A 224 -1.69 21.98 6.09
CA SER A 224 -1.17 23.34 5.89
C SER A 224 -0.91 23.66 4.41
N THR A 225 -1.28 24.86 3.95
CA THR A 225 -1.01 25.27 2.55
C THR A 225 0.49 25.29 2.25
N ILE A 226 0.90 24.55 1.22
CA ILE A 226 2.21 24.69 0.59
C ILE A 226 2.05 25.43 -0.74
N THR A 227 3.07 26.21 -1.14
CA THR A 227 3.07 26.94 -2.41
C THR A 227 4.11 26.33 -3.35
N VAL A 228 3.67 25.95 -4.55
CA VAL A 228 4.54 25.45 -5.62
C VAL A 228 5.54 26.55 -5.98
N SER A 229 6.81 26.19 -5.91
CA SER A 229 7.95 27.04 -6.25
C SER A 229 8.49 26.67 -7.63
N ASN A 230 9.28 27.58 -8.22
CA ASN A 230 9.83 27.42 -9.56
C ASN A 230 10.77 26.20 -9.67
N SER A 231 10.56 25.36 -10.67
CA SER A 231 11.47 24.27 -11.07
C SER A 231 12.62 24.82 -11.91
N PRO A 232 13.89 24.41 -11.71
CA PRO A 232 14.98 24.83 -12.60
C PRO A 232 14.79 24.29 -14.03
N PRO A 233 15.18 25.05 -15.08
CA PRO A 233 15.11 24.61 -16.47
C PRO A 233 16.16 23.53 -16.78
N SER A 234 15.97 22.80 -17.88
CA SER A 234 16.93 21.84 -18.42
C SER A 234 17.20 22.04 -19.91
N ILE A 235 18.32 21.48 -20.37
CA ILE A 235 18.68 21.35 -21.80
C ILE A 235 19.08 19.89 -22.07
N SER A 236 18.77 19.39 -23.26
CA SER A 236 19.13 18.02 -23.67
C SER A 236 20.55 17.92 -24.22
N SER A 237 21.10 18.97 -24.84
CA SER A 237 22.47 18.95 -25.33
C SER A 237 23.15 20.32 -25.37
N ALA A 238 24.48 20.31 -25.28
CA ALA A 238 25.37 21.43 -25.56
C ALA A 238 26.35 20.99 -26.65
N THR A 239 26.36 21.66 -27.80
CA THR A 239 27.14 21.25 -28.98
C THR A 239 27.96 22.41 -29.53
N MET A 240 29.09 22.09 -30.16
CA MET A 240 29.93 23.08 -30.85
C MET A 240 29.77 23.00 -32.36
N SER A 241 29.91 24.14 -33.05
CA SER A 241 29.91 24.17 -34.52
C SER A 241 30.83 25.28 -35.07
N PRO A 242 31.66 24.99 -36.09
CA PRO A 242 31.89 23.68 -36.71
C PRO A 242 32.65 22.72 -35.79
N LEU A 243 32.56 21.42 -36.06
CA LEU A 243 33.30 20.39 -35.31
C LEU A 243 34.81 20.40 -35.61
N THR A 244 35.22 20.92 -36.76
CA THR A 244 36.64 21.06 -37.13
C THR A 244 37.16 22.46 -36.78
N LEU A 245 37.95 22.56 -35.70
CA LEU A 245 38.55 23.83 -35.27
C LEU A 245 39.98 23.99 -35.77
N ASN A 246 40.27 25.13 -36.39
CA ASN A 246 41.64 25.53 -36.70
C ASN A 246 41.93 26.94 -36.14
N ASN A 247 43.16 27.40 -36.30
CA ASN A 247 43.65 28.67 -35.77
C ASN A 247 43.07 29.94 -36.44
N GLU A 248 42.09 29.80 -37.34
CA GLU A 248 41.26 30.87 -37.90
C GLU A 248 39.75 30.69 -37.59
N THR A 249 39.33 29.56 -37.02
CA THR A 249 37.92 29.25 -36.74
C THR A 249 37.38 30.04 -35.55
N ILE A 250 36.17 30.61 -35.72
CA ILE A 250 35.30 31.02 -34.60
C ILE A 250 34.26 29.91 -34.44
N VAL A 251 34.18 29.34 -33.24
CA VAL A 251 33.24 28.27 -32.89
C VAL A 251 32.03 28.85 -32.17
N VAL A 252 30.86 28.29 -32.43
CA VAL A 252 29.60 28.62 -31.76
C VAL A 252 29.25 27.46 -30.83
N CYS A 253 28.90 27.76 -29.59
CA CYS A 253 28.33 26.83 -28.62
C CYS A 253 26.80 26.98 -28.62
N ALA A 254 26.08 25.91 -28.91
CA ALA A 254 24.63 25.89 -29.06
C ALA A 254 23.97 24.91 -28.08
N ALA A 255 22.93 25.37 -27.38
CA ALA A 255 22.06 24.52 -26.59
C ALA A 255 20.92 23.96 -27.46
N SER A 256 20.42 22.77 -27.11
CA SER A 256 19.17 22.25 -27.65
C SER A 256 18.32 21.57 -26.57
N GLY A 257 17.05 21.33 -26.87
CA GLY A 257 16.13 20.68 -25.93
C GLY A 257 15.84 21.50 -24.68
N TRP A 258 15.66 22.82 -24.81
CA TRP A 258 15.16 23.64 -23.69
C TRP A 258 13.83 23.07 -23.20
N ASN A 259 13.79 22.72 -21.92
CA ASN A 259 12.58 22.30 -21.22
C ASN A 259 12.50 23.04 -19.89
N ASP A 260 11.31 23.55 -19.60
CA ASP A 260 11.03 24.32 -18.40
C ASP A 260 9.57 24.04 -17.99
N ALA A 261 9.37 23.59 -16.75
CA ALA A 261 8.05 23.19 -16.27
C ALA A 261 7.12 24.38 -16.00
N ASP A 262 7.69 25.57 -15.77
CA ASP A 262 6.96 26.80 -15.43
C ASP A 262 6.57 27.62 -16.67
N GLY A 263 7.05 27.22 -17.84
CA GLY A 263 6.85 27.94 -19.11
C GLY A 263 7.65 29.25 -19.19
N ASP A 264 8.71 29.38 -18.39
CA ASP A 264 9.57 30.55 -18.37
C ASP A 264 10.48 30.63 -19.63
N SER A 265 11.08 31.80 -19.85
CA SER A 265 11.75 32.12 -21.12
C SER A 265 13.17 31.58 -21.21
N GLU A 266 13.53 31.00 -22.37
CA GLU A 266 14.87 30.47 -22.62
C GLU A 266 16.00 31.50 -22.39
N SER A 267 17.01 31.10 -21.63
CA SER A 267 18.19 31.91 -21.36
C SER A 267 19.35 31.04 -20.87
N TYR A 268 20.57 31.41 -21.27
CA TYR A 268 21.76 30.57 -21.16
C TYR A 268 22.95 31.36 -20.63
N GLN A 269 23.77 30.72 -19.79
CA GLN A 269 25.10 31.20 -19.42
C GLN A 269 26.14 30.27 -20.04
N TYR A 270 27.16 30.85 -20.67
CA TYR A 270 28.24 30.12 -21.34
C TYR A 270 29.54 30.25 -20.56
N GLU A 271 30.28 29.16 -20.44
CA GLU A 271 31.65 29.11 -19.92
C GLU A 271 32.52 28.31 -20.91
N TRP A 272 33.66 28.86 -21.32
CA TRP A 272 34.57 28.18 -22.26
C TRP A 272 35.77 27.59 -21.52
N LEU A 273 36.14 26.36 -21.85
CA LEU A 273 37.31 25.67 -21.32
C LEU A 273 38.35 25.52 -22.44
N VAL A 274 39.62 25.80 -22.11
CA VAL A 274 40.76 25.58 -23.00
C VAL A 274 41.83 24.81 -22.23
N ASN A 275 42.16 23.61 -22.69
CA ASN A 275 43.02 22.62 -22.01
C ASN A 275 42.54 22.35 -20.57
N GLY A 276 41.22 22.21 -20.38
CA GLY A 276 40.58 22.05 -19.07
C GLY A 276 40.60 23.30 -18.17
N VAL A 277 41.02 24.47 -18.68
CA VAL A 277 41.06 25.72 -17.91
C VAL A 277 39.94 26.65 -18.36
N VAL A 278 39.07 27.01 -17.42
CA VAL A 278 38.01 28.01 -17.58
C VAL A 278 38.56 29.37 -18.04
N GLN A 279 37.99 29.89 -19.12
CA GLN A 279 38.22 31.22 -19.67
C GLN A 279 37.18 32.22 -19.12
N GLN A 280 37.50 33.52 -19.16
CA GLN A 280 36.54 34.57 -18.81
C GLN A 280 35.66 35.00 -20.00
N ASP A 281 35.49 34.12 -20.99
CA ASP A 281 34.58 34.35 -22.11
C ASP A 281 33.21 33.75 -21.78
N THR A 282 32.17 34.56 -21.96
CA THR A 282 30.77 34.20 -21.69
C THR A 282 29.87 34.44 -22.91
N ALA A 283 30.47 34.62 -24.09
CA ALA A 283 29.73 34.68 -25.34
C ALA A 283 29.34 33.27 -25.81
N SER A 284 28.26 33.16 -26.58
CA SER A 284 27.88 31.92 -27.27
C SER A 284 28.81 31.54 -28.42
N SER A 285 29.86 32.32 -28.69
CA SER A 285 30.90 31.99 -29.66
C SER A 285 32.26 32.52 -29.22
N SER A 286 33.31 31.74 -29.45
CA SER A 286 34.68 32.05 -29.02
C SER A 286 35.73 31.62 -30.05
N GLY A 287 37.00 31.89 -29.74
CA GLY A 287 38.15 31.67 -30.61
C GLY A 287 38.64 32.93 -31.36
N PRO A 288 39.61 32.79 -32.29
CA PRO A 288 40.29 31.54 -32.62
C PRO A 288 41.25 31.11 -31.52
N PHE A 289 41.51 29.80 -31.46
CA PHE A 289 42.39 29.15 -30.51
C PHE A 289 43.75 28.80 -31.15
N ASN A 290 44.71 28.31 -30.36
CA ASN A 290 45.99 27.86 -30.89
C ASN A 290 45.87 26.40 -31.36
N VAL A 291 46.71 26.01 -32.32
CA VAL A 291 46.86 24.58 -32.66
C VAL A 291 47.35 23.82 -31.42
N ASP A 292 46.84 22.60 -31.25
CA ASP A 292 47.01 21.72 -30.08
C ASP A 292 46.27 22.18 -28.81
N ASP A 293 45.44 23.24 -28.84
CA ASP A 293 44.48 23.53 -27.76
C ASP A 293 43.31 22.53 -27.81
N ILE A 294 42.92 21.97 -26.66
CA ILE A 294 41.67 21.21 -26.49
C ILE A 294 40.60 22.19 -25.98
N VAL A 295 39.44 22.25 -26.63
CA VAL A 295 38.39 23.24 -26.36
C VAL A 295 37.06 22.57 -26.10
N SER A 296 36.35 23.00 -25.06
CA SER A 296 34.96 22.65 -24.78
C SER A 296 34.18 23.86 -24.26
N CYS A 297 32.85 23.80 -24.32
CA CYS A 297 31.98 24.80 -23.73
C CYS A 297 30.96 24.16 -22.78
N THR A 298 30.71 24.82 -21.65
CA THR A 298 29.65 24.47 -20.70
C THR A 298 28.52 25.49 -20.82
N ILE A 299 27.30 25.00 -20.97
CA ILE A 299 26.07 25.81 -20.98
C ILE A 299 25.30 25.53 -19.69
N THR A 300 24.95 26.58 -18.95
CA THR A 300 24.02 26.51 -17.82
C THR A 300 22.71 27.20 -18.21
N PRO A 301 21.57 26.48 -18.31
CA PRO A 301 20.27 27.11 -18.54
C PRO A 301 19.81 27.88 -17.29
N ASN A 302 19.13 29.01 -17.50
CA ASN A 302 18.65 29.89 -16.44
C ASN A 302 17.41 30.68 -16.91
N ASP A 303 16.29 30.45 -16.24
CA ASP A 303 14.97 31.08 -16.48
C ASP A 303 14.89 32.55 -15.99
N GLY A 304 15.82 32.95 -15.10
CA GLY A 304 15.88 34.26 -14.44
C GLY A 304 15.65 34.21 -12.92
N GLU A 305 15.15 33.09 -12.38
CA GLU A 305 14.98 32.80 -10.95
C GLU A 305 15.88 31.65 -10.46
N HIS A 306 16.01 30.55 -11.20
CA HIS A 306 16.86 29.40 -10.90
C HIS A 306 17.81 29.03 -12.04
N THR A 307 18.94 28.42 -11.69
CA THR A 307 19.89 27.81 -12.64
C THR A 307 19.65 26.32 -12.70
N GLY A 308 19.47 25.79 -13.90
CA GLY A 308 19.47 24.36 -14.15
C GLY A 308 20.86 23.73 -14.03
N SER A 309 20.92 22.42 -14.25
CA SER A 309 22.19 21.70 -14.32
C SER A 309 23.03 22.15 -15.52
N PRO A 310 24.34 22.42 -15.35
CA PRO A 310 25.23 22.70 -16.45
C PRO A 310 25.46 21.45 -17.31
N LEU A 311 25.53 21.62 -18.62
CA LEU A 311 25.90 20.57 -19.57
C LEU A 311 27.08 21.04 -20.43
N SER A 312 28.08 20.19 -20.61
CA SER A 312 29.26 20.47 -21.43
C SER A 312 29.13 19.83 -22.80
N SER A 313 29.69 20.48 -23.81
CA SER A 313 30.01 19.83 -25.09
C SER A 313 31.20 18.89 -24.94
N ASP A 314 31.38 18.05 -25.95
CA ASP A 314 32.61 17.29 -26.17
C ASP A 314 33.85 18.21 -26.27
N ASP A 315 35.01 17.62 -26.04
CA ASP A 315 36.33 18.26 -26.16
C ASP A 315 36.82 18.17 -27.63
N ILE A 316 36.98 19.32 -28.31
CA ILE A 316 37.52 19.37 -29.67
C ILE A 316 38.98 19.81 -29.66
N THR A 317 39.85 19.04 -30.32
CA THR A 317 41.26 19.41 -30.53
C THR A 317 41.42 20.35 -31.73
N VAL A 318 42.09 21.48 -31.52
CA VAL A 318 42.33 22.49 -32.56
C VAL A 318 43.49 22.06 -33.46
N VAL A 319 43.20 21.84 -34.74
CA VAL A 319 44.11 21.31 -35.76
C VAL A 319 44.71 22.42 -36.65
N ALA A 320 45.68 22.06 -37.48
CA ALA A 320 46.21 22.96 -38.50
C ALA A 320 45.22 23.14 -39.67
N ALA A 321 45.12 24.35 -40.23
CA ALA A 321 44.16 24.66 -41.30
C ALA A 321 44.38 23.88 -42.63
N ASP A 322 45.56 23.28 -42.84
CA ASP A 322 45.91 22.44 -44.00
C ASP A 322 46.09 20.94 -43.56
N ALA A 323 45.40 20.48 -42.51
CA ALA A 323 45.50 19.10 -42.06
C ALA A 323 44.95 18.10 -43.11
N PRO A 324 45.58 16.93 -43.31
CA PRO A 324 45.03 15.88 -44.18
C PRO A 324 43.73 15.28 -43.63
N ASP A 325 42.85 14.91 -44.54
CA ASP A 325 41.54 14.28 -44.33
C ASP A 325 41.42 13.25 -45.48
N ALA A 326 41.29 11.97 -45.12
CA ALA A 326 41.51 10.85 -46.03
C ALA A 326 40.23 10.33 -46.71
N ASP A 327 39.10 10.30 -46.00
CA ASP A 327 37.79 9.87 -46.50
C ASP A 327 36.90 11.04 -46.93
N GLY A 328 37.15 12.25 -46.41
CA GLY A 328 36.49 13.50 -46.78
C GLY A 328 35.27 13.84 -45.92
N ASP A 329 35.16 13.31 -44.70
CA ASP A 329 34.06 13.57 -43.77
C ASP A 329 34.11 14.98 -43.15
N GLY A 330 35.32 15.57 -43.05
CA GLY A 330 35.62 16.88 -42.47
C GLY A 330 36.46 16.85 -41.19
N VAL A 331 36.77 15.68 -40.63
CA VAL A 331 37.63 15.47 -39.45
C VAL A 331 39.01 14.97 -39.92
N PRO A 332 40.12 15.67 -39.58
CA PRO A 332 41.43 15.28 -40.09
C PRO A 332 42.01 13.97 -39.52
N ASP A 333 42.82 13.27 -40.31
CA ASP A 333 43.52 11.97 -40.03
C ASP A 333 44.20 11.86 -38.65
N THR A 334 44.47 12.99 -37.98
CA THR A 334 45.16 13.07 -36.68
C THR A 334 44.24 13.04 -35.47
N THR A 335 42.95 13.26 -35.69
CA THR A 335 41.88 13.35 -34.68
C THR A 335 40.70 12.44 -35.02
N ASP A 336 40.56 12.06 -36.29
CA ASP A 336 39.64 11.04 -36.76
C ASP A 336 39.99 9.64 -36.21
N SER A 337 39.01 9.03 -35.53
CA SER A 337 39.03 7.67 -34.98
C SER A 337 38.37 6.64 -35.91
N CYS A 338 37.64 7.10 -36.92
CA CYS A 338 36.75 6.35 -37.79
C CYS A 338 37.13 6.46 -39.28
N SER A 339 38.42 6.33 -39.61
CA SER A 339 39.10 6.63 -40.90
C SER A 339 38.64 6.01 -42.23
N ASP A 340 37.42 5.50 -42.33
CA ASP A 340 36.75 4.99 -43.53
C ASP A 340 35.24 5.34 -43.50
N THR A 341 34.87 6.50 -42.95
CA THR A 341 33.48 6.94 -42.73
C THR A 341 32.70 7.11 -44.05
N PRO A 342 31.44 6.62 -44.16
CA PRO A 342 30.72 6.66 -45.43
C PRO A 342 30.44 8.09 -45.92
N ILE A 343 30.94 8.41 -47.12
CA ILE A 343 30.83 9.73 -47.74
C ILE A 343 29.39 10.26 -47.75
N GLY A 344 29.16 11.35 -47.03
CA GLY A 344 27.89 12.08 -46.99
C GLY A 344 27.02 11.77 -45.78
N GLU A 345 27.45 10.89 -44.89
CA GLU A 345 26.92 10.79 -43.53
C GLU A 345 27.39 11.98 -42.68
N THR A 346 26.69 12.24 -41.58
CA THR A 346 27.09 13.27 -40.60
C THR A 346 27.89 12.62 -39.49
N VAL A 347 29.00 13.26 -39.11
CA VAL A 347 29.96 12.76 -38.14
C VAL A 347 29.99 13.60 -36.87
N ASP A 348 30.47 13.00 -35.78
CA ASP A 348 30.77 13.68 -34.53
C ASP A 348 32.20 14.26 -34.49
N VAL A 349 32.74 14.51 -33.29
CA VAL A 349 34.08 15.13 -33.14
C VAL A 349 35.22 14.18 -33.48
N ASP A 350 34.96 12.87 -33.40
CA ASP A 350 35.92 11.79 -33.60
C ASP A 350 35.86 11.23 -35.04
N GLY A 351 35.09 11.86 -35.94
CA GLY A 351 34.93 11.44 -37.33
C GLY A 351 33.96 10.27 -37.52
N CYS A 352 33.26 9.85 -36.46
CA CYS A 352 32.40 8.69 -36.50
C CYS A 352 30.95 9.08 -36.85
N SER A 353 30.33 8.38 -37.79
CA SER A 353 28.90 8.51 -38.06
C SER A 353 28.07 7.51 -37.22
N SER A 354 26.76 7.72 -37.13
CA SER A 354 25.84 6.81 -36.45
C SER A 354 25.84 5.37 -37.01
N SER A 355 26.40 5.11 -38.20
CA SER A 355 26.53 3.76 -38.76
C SER A 355 27.81 3.02 -38.31
N GLN A 356 28.69 3.70 -37.56
CA GLN A 356 29.95 3.16 -37.03
C GLN A 356 30.03 3.22 -35.50
N ARG A 357 29.20 4.06 -34.87
CA ARG A 357 29.08 4.21 -33.42
C ARG A 357 28.08 3.22 -32.84
N ASP A 358 28.25 2.98 -31.55
CA ASP A 358 27.57 2.03 -30.69
C ASP A 358 27.68 2.65 -29.28
N GLU A 359 26.71 3.52 -28.94
CA GLU A 359 26.80 4.46 -27.80
C GLU A 359 26.68 3.78 -26.42
N ASP A 360 25.89 2.71 -26.29
CA ASP A 360 25.73 1.93 -25.06
C ASP A 360 26.56 0.62 -25.01
N GLY A 361 27.09 0.17 -26.15
CA GLY A 361 27.96 -1.00 -26.26
C GLY A 361 27.21 -2.33 -26.29
N ASP A 362 25.95 -2.35 -26.74
CA ASP A 362 25.16 -3.56 -26.94
C ASP A 362 25.64 -4.40 -28.15
N GLY A 363 26.25 -3.74 -29.14
CA GLY A 363 26.77 -4.32 -30.39
C GLY A 363 25.93 -4.07 -31.65
N ILE A 364 24.86 -3.28 -31.56
CA ILE A 364 24.09 -2.69 -32.64
C ILE A 364 24.56 -1.23 -32.81
N SER A 365 24.56 -0.70 -34.03
CA SER A 365 25.00 0.69 -34.25
C SER A 365 23.88 1.69 -33.99
N ASP A 366 24.19 2.93 -33.57
CA ASP A 366 23.21 4.01 -33.33
C ASP A 366 22.22 4.24 -34.50
N ALA A 367 22.57 3.84 -35.72
CA ALA A 367 21.74 3.95 -36.93
C ALA A 367 20.72 2.82 -37.12
N GLU A 368 20.90 1.69 -36.42
CA GLU A 368 20.03 0.50 -36.45
C GLU A 368 19.36 0.25 -35.09
N ASP A 369 19.94 0.75 -33.99
CA ASP A 369 19.40 0.71 -32.63
C ASP A 369 18.12 1.58 -32.46
N LEU A 370 17.10 0.99 -31.80
CA LEU A 370 15.84 1.63 -31.39
C LEU A 370 15.72 1.75 -29.85
N CYS A 371 16.58 1.07 -29.09
CA CYS A 371 16.57 0.91 -27.65
C CYS A 371 17.85 1.48 -27.02
N GLN A 372 17.90 2.81 -26.92
CA GLN A 372 18.99 3.53 -26.23
C GLN A 372 19.18 3.06 -24.78
N ASP A 373 20.44 3.18 -24.31
CA ASP A 373 20.89 2.84 -22.95
C ASP A 373 20.74 1.34 -22.59
N THR A 374 20.77 0.46 -23.58
CA THR A 374 20.77 -0.99 -23.39
C THR A 374 22.00 -1.43 -22.59
N PRO A 375 21.86 -2.29 -21.56
CA PRO A 375 23.01 -2.70 -20.76
C PRO A 375 24.10 -3.36 -21.60
N THR A 376 25.29 -2.76 -21.64
CA THR A 376 26.46 -3.24 -22.41
C THR A 376 26.64 -4.76 -22.32
N ALA A 377 26.65 -5.44 -23.47
CA ALA A 377 26.73 -6.89 -23.61
C ALA A 377 25.56 -7.71 -23.00
N ALA A 378 24.36 -7.12 -22.89
CA ALA A 378 23.10 -7.87 -22.83
C ALA A 378 22.92 -8.77 -24.07
N ASN A 379 21.96 -9.69 -24.02
CA ASN A 379 21.46 -10.29 -25.26
C ASN A 379 20.40 -9.34 -25.80
N VAL A 380 20.59 -8.86 -27.02
CA VAL A 380 19.69 -7.94 -27.70
C VAL A 380 19.11 -8.58 -28.96
N ASP A 381 17.99 -8.04 -29.43
CA ASP A 381 17.41 -8.41 -30.72
C ASP A 381 18.11 -7.71 -31.90
N ASN A 382 17.41 -7.42 -33.00
CA ASN A 382 18.02 -6.71 -34.15
C ASN A 382 17.79 -5.20 -34.09
N ASP A 383 16.96 -4.73 -33.16
CA ASP A 383 16.55 -3.35 -32.96
C ASP A 383 17.24 -2.77 -31.69
N GLY A 384 18.25 -3.48 -31.15
CA GLY A 384 19.03 -3.10 -29.96
C GLY A 384 18.37 -3.45 -28.61
N CYS A 385 17.16 -4.01 -28.63
CA CYS A 385 16.37 -4.14 -27.41
C CYS A 385 16.72 -5.41 -26.62
N SER A 386 16.92 -5.26 -25.30
CA SER A 386 17.03 -6.39 -24.36
C SER A 386 15.71 -6.69 -23.64
N ASP A 387 15.58 -7.88 -23.06
CA ASP A 387 14.41 -8.31 -22.26
C ASP A 387 14.05 -7.28 -21.14
N SER A 388 15.02 -6.51 -20.63
CA SER A 388 14.80 -5.45 -19.63
C SER A 388 14.23 -4.12 -20.17
N GLN A 389 13.96 -4.02 -21.47
CA GLN A 389 13.39 -2.85 -22.14
C GLN A 389 12.19 -3.20 -23.03
N LEU A 390 12.02 -4.47 -23.36
CA LEU A 390 10.84 -4.99 -24.04
C LEU A 390 9.68 -5.16 -23.04
N ASP A 391 8.47 -4.93 -23.53
CA ASP A 391 7.17 -5.15 -22.90
C ASP A 391 6.30 -5.68 -24.04
N THR A 392 6.35 -7.00 -24.26
CA THR A 392 5.93 -7.62 -25.52
C THR A 392 4.41 -7.71 -25.68
N ASP A 393 3.65 -7.79 -24.58
CA ASP A 393 2.18 -7.82 -24.60
C ASP A 393 1.51 -6.51 -24.14
N GLY A 394 2.23 -5.63 -23.44
CA GLY A 394 1.81 -4.26 -23.12
C GLY A 394 1.12 -4.08 -21.77
N ASP A 395 1.38 -4.94 -20.78
CA ASP A 395 0.79 -4.83 -19.44
C ASP A 395 1.51 -3.84 -18.49
N GLY A 396 2.78 -3.52 -18.80
CA GLY A 396 3.61 -2.59 -18.05
C GLY A 396 4.73 -3.21 -17.20
N PHE A 397 4.87 -4.53 -17.20
CA PHE A 397 6.10 -5.23 -16.79
C PHE A 397 7.00 -5.44 -18.02
N THR A 398 8.31 -5.58 -17.81
CA THR A 398 9.24 -5.86 -18.92
C THR A 398 9.49 -7.35 -19.05
N ASP A 399 9.74 -7.84 -20.26
CA ASP A 399 9.99 -9.26 -20.58
C ASP A 399 11.04 -9.96 -19.67
N GLY A 400 11.96 -9.19 -19.06
CA GLY A 400 12.98 -9.67 -18.11
C GLY A 400 12.60 -9.67 -16.63
N ASP A 401 11.52 -8.98 -16.25
CA ASP A 401 10.95 -8.92 -14.88
C ASP A 401 9.57 -9.61 -14.79
N ASP A 402 9.03 -10.07 -15.93
CA ASP A 402 7.76 -10.77 -16.08
C ASP A 402 7.95 -12.29 -16.21
N ALA A 403 7.12 -13.07 -15.51
CA ALA A 403 7.08 -14.53 -15.60
C ALA A 403 6.42 -15.05 -16.90
N PHE A 404 5.48 -14.29 -17.50
CA PHE A 404 4.76 -14.66 -18.73
C PHE A 404 4.76 -13.55 -19.79
N PRO A 405 5.91 -13.20 -20.43
CA PRO A 405 6.09 -12.09 -21.40
C PRO A 405 5.27 -12.07 -22.71
N LEU A 406 4.18 -12.84 -22.79
CA LEU A 406 3.28 -12.97 -23.93
C LEU A 406 1.80 -13.03 -23.50
N ASP A 407 1.49 -12.89 -22.21
CA ASP A 407 0.17 -13.02 -21.62
C ASP A 407 -0.08 -11.90 -20.59
N ALA A 408 -0.48 -10.71 -21.07
CA ALA A 408 -0.78 -9.48 -20.32
C ALA A 408 -1.81 -9.60 -19.16
N GLU A 409 -2.31 -10.80 -18.91
CA GLU A 409 -3.18 -11.16 -17.80
C GLU A 409 -2.43 -11.91 -16.66
N GLU A 410 -1.14 -12.27 -16.81
CA GLU A 410 -0.31 -13.00 -15.83
C GLU A 410 1.11 -12.40 -15.72
N GLN A 411 1.54 -11.94 -14.53
CA GLN A 411 2.88 -11.31 -14.35
C GLN A 411 3.80 -12.03 -13.36
N ILE A 412 3.21 -12.83 -12.46
CA ILE A 412 3.86 -13.43 -11.30
C ILE A 412 3.61 -14.94 -11.35
N ASP A 413 4.62 -15.71 -10.97
CA ASP A 413 4.63 -17.17 -10.85
C ASP A 413 5.30 -17.46 -9.49
N THR A 414 4.51 -17.35 -8.40
CA THR A 414 5.03 -17.28 -7.03
C THR A 414 5.77 -18.56 -6.62
N ASP A 415 5.30 -19.73 -7.04
CA ASP A 415 5.90 -21.04 -6.75
C ASP A 415 6.85 -21.59 -7.86
N ASN A 416 6.80 -21.00 -9.06
CA ASN A 416 7.55 -21.37 -10.27
C ASN A 416 7.03 -22.65 -10.98
N ASP A 417 5.73 -22.92 -10.90
CA ASP A 417 4.99 -24.01 -11.56
C ASP A 417 4.82 -23.79 -13.08
N ASN A 418 4.90 -22.55 -13.58
CA ASN A 418 4.55 -22.09 -14.93
C ASN A 418 3.03 -21.94 -15.19
N ILE A 419 2.24 -21.70 -14.13
CA ILE A 419 0.90 -21.08 -14.15
C ILE A 419 1.05 -19.76 -13.40
N GLY A 420 0.38 -18.69 -13.86
CA GLY A 420 0.47 -17.39 -13.21
C GLY A 420 -0.54 -17.21 -12.09
N ASP A 421 -0.20 -16.39 -11.09
CA ASP A 421 -1.00 -16.16 -9.88
C ASP A 421 -2.47 -15.68 -10.15
N ASN A 422 -2.82 -15.17 -11.35
CA ASN A 422 -4.23 -14.85 -11.66
C ASN A 422 -5.02 -16.05 -12.26
N ALA A 423 -4.31 -17.12 -12.67
CA ALA A 423 -4.86 -18.35 -13.24
C ALA A 423 -4.67 -19.58 -12.36
N ASP A 424 -3.69 -19.58 -11.45
CA ASP A 424 -3.58 -20.58 -10.40
C ASP A 424 -4.67 -20.38 -9.33
N ASN A 425 -4.73 -21.30 -8.39
CA ASN A 425 -5.64 -21.26 -7.24
C ASN A 425 -4.91 -21.74 -5.96
N ASP A 426 -3.57 -21.79 -5.95
CA ASP A 426 -2.67 -22.25 -4.88
C ASP A 426 -1.28 -21.61 -5.14
N ASP A 427 -1.20 -20.27 -5.12
CA ASP A 427 -0.07 -19.51 -5.71
C ASP A 427 1.32 -19.86 -5.15
N ASP A 428 1.40 -20.41 -3.93
CA ASP A 428 2.65 -20.83 -3.28
C ASP A 428 2.86 -22.36 -3.16
N ASN A 429 1.87 -23.15 -3.61
CA ASN A 429 1.86 -24.62 -3.65
C ASN A 429 2.10 -25.29 -2.27
N ASP A 430 1.65 -24.67 -1.16
CA ASP A 430 1.65 -25.30 0.16
C ASP A 430 0.54 -26.35 0.35
N GLY A 431 -0.47 -26.31 -0.52
CA GLY A 431 -1.57 -27.27 -0.61
C GLY A 431 -2.92 -26.74 -0.14
N TRP A 432 -3.00 -25.46 0.23
CA TRP A 432 -4.23 -24.72 0.46
C TRP A 432 -4.53 -23.81 -0.73
N ASN A 433 -5.81 -23.64 -1.06
CA ASN A 433 -6.18 -22.75 -2.16
C ASN A 433 -6.36 -21.32 -1.66
N ASP A 434 -6.02 -20.32 -2.47
CA ASP A 434 -6.05 -18.89 -2.08
C ASP A 434 -7.40 -18.45 -1.52
N THR A 435 -8.50 -18.97 -2.07
CA THR A 435 -9.84 -18.62 -1.57
C THR A 435 -10.09 -19.15 -0.17
N THR A 436 -9.60 -20.35 0.16
CA THR A 436 -9.63 -20.90 1.51
C THR A 436 -8.66 -20.15 2.42
N GLU A 437 -7.46 -19.80 1.95
CA GLU A 437 -6.50 -19.04 2.76
C GLU A 437 -6.96 -17.64 3.12
N ILE A 438 -7.51 -16.90 2.16
CA ILE A 438 -8.12 -15.58 2.40
C ILE A 438 -9.24 -15.69 3.45
N ASP A 439 -10.09 -16.72 3.34
CA ASP A 439 -11.14 -17.00 4.31
C ASP A 439 -10.52 -17.37 5.69
N CYS A 440 -9.52 -18.24 5.74
CA CYS A 440 -8.79 -18.66 6.95
C CYS A 440 -7.83 -17.58 7.52
N SER A 441 -7.75 -16.40 6.88
CA SER A 441 -6.90 -15.27 7.25
C SER A 441 -5.38 -15.53 7.17
N THR A 442 -4.96 -16.34 6.20
CA THR A 442 -3.56 -16.58 5.83
C THR A 442 -3.18 -15.87 4.52
N ASN A 443 -2.00 -16.16 3.96
CA ASN A 443 -1.42 -15.44 2.83
C ASN A 443 -0.98 -16.43 1.75
N SER A 444 -1.73 -16.48 0.65
CA SER A 444 -1.54 -17.41 -0.50
C SER A 444 -0.25 -17.30 -1.27
N THR A 445 0.65 -16.40 -0.87
CA THR A 445 1.93 -16.12 -1.53
C THR A 445 3.13 -16.34 -0.61
N ASP A 446 2.95 -17.05 0.51
CA ASP A 446 4.02 -17.45 1.43
C ASP A 446 3.77 -18.86 1.95
N VAL A 447 4.43 -19.85 1.31
CA VAL A 447 4.45 -21.31 1.59
C VAL A 447 4.72 -21.75 3.04
N ASN A 448 4.89 -20.81 3.97
CA ASN A 448 5.01 -21.02 5.41
C ASN A 448 3.76 -20.54 6.19
N SER A 449 2.75 -20.04 5.48
CA SER A 449 1.56 -19.38 5.99
C SER A 449 0.33 -20.28 6.02
N VAL A 450 0.47 -21.61 5.96
CA VAL A 450 -0.64 -22.59 6.09
C VAL A 450 -1.72 -22.18 7.11
N PRO A 451 -3.02 -22.33 6.76
CA PRO A 451 -4.11 -22.35 7.71
C PRO A 451 -3.87 -23.29 8.90
N LEU A 452 -4.45 -22.94 10.05
CA LEU A 452 -4.51 -23.86 11.18
C LEU A 452 -5.62 -24.88 10.90
N ASP A 453 -5.23 -26.14 10.83
CA ASP A 453 -6.08 -27.32 10.61
C ASP A 453 -5.60 -28.39 11.62
N THR A 454 -6.34 -28.52 12.72
CA THR A 454 -5.92 -29.28 13.90
C THR A 454 -5.99 -30.80 13.70
N ASP A 455 -6.91 -31.32 12.89
CA ASP A 455 -7.10 -32.75 12.63
C ASP A 455 -6.60 -33.24 11.25
N ASN A 456 -6.34 -32.31 10.33
CA ASN A 456 -5.84 -32.47 8.96
C ASN A 456 -6.89 -33.04 7.98
N ASP A 457 -8.16 -32.64 8.12
CA ASP A 457 -9.26 -32.99 7.20
C ASP A 457 -9.33 -32.12 5.93
N GLY A 458 -8.70 -30.93 5.95
CA GLY A 458 -8.70 -29.95 4.86
C GLY A 458 -9.69 -28.79 5.04
N ILE A 459 -10.29 -28.64 6.21
CA ILE A 459 -11.00 -27.45 6.68
C ILE A 459 -10.17 -26.83 7.82
N CYS A 460 -10.03 -25.51 7.83
CA CYS A 460 -9.29 -24.81 8.90
C CYS A 460 -10.17 -24.54 10.12
N ASP A 461 -9.60 -24.53 11.34
CA ASP A 461 -10.28 -24.41 12.65
C ASP A 461 -11.29 -23.23 12.76
N ILE A 462 -11.25 -22.22 11.89
CA ILE A 462 -12.24 -21.11 11.90
C ILE A 462 -13.52 -21.40 11.09
N PHE A 463 -13.50 -22.43 10.24
CA PHE A 463 -14.66 -22.92 9.47
C PHE A 463 -15.01 -24.39 9.73
N ASP A 464 -14.14 -25.14 10.41
CA ASP A 464 -14.57 -26.38 11.04
C ASP A 464 -15.58 -26.08 12.17
N ASN A 465 -16.28 -27.11 12.60
CA ASN A 465 -17.12 -27.11 13.77
C ASN A 465 -16.75 -28.22 14.76
N ASP A 466 -15.71 -29.02 14.53
CA ASP A 466 -15.24 -30.17 15.32
C ASP A 466 -13.71 -30.25 15.15
N ASP A 467 -12.94 -29.22 15.58
CA ASP A 467 -11.54 -28.97 15.17
C ASP A 467 -10.56 -30.17 15.33
N ASP A 468 -10.88 -31.14 16.19
CA ASP A 468 -10.07 -32.33 16.43
C ASP A 468 -10.70 -33.66 15.95
N ASN A 469 -11.89 -33.60 15.35
CA ASN A 469 -12.71 -34.71 14.85
C ASN A 469 -12.97 -35.83 15.89
N ASP A 470 -13.06 -35.52 17.19
CA ASP A 470 -13.48 -36.49 18.22
C ASP A 470 -14.98 -36.81 18.21
N GLY A 471 -15.76 -35.99 17.50
CA GLY A 471 -17.20 -36.16 17.24
C GLY A 471 -18.09 -35.25 18.08
N TRP A 472 -17.51 -34.26 18.74
CA TRP A 472 -18.21 -33.23 19.51
C TRP A 472 -17.88 -31.85 18.95
N ASN A 473 -18.91 -31.08 18.59
CA ASN A 473 -18.66 -29.77 18.02
C ASN A 473 -18.09 -28.77 19.06
N ASP A 474 -17.23 -27.85 18.62
CA ASP A 474 -16.49 -26.91 19.49
C ASP A 474 -17.43 -26.09 20.38
N THR A 475 -18.61 -25.71 19.85
CA THR A 475 -19.63 -25.01 20.64
C THR A 475 -20.10 -25.85 21.83
N THR A 476 -20.32 -27.16 21.60
CA THR A 476 -20.69 -28.10 22.66
C THR A 476 -19.51 -28.36 23.60
N GLU A 477 -18.29 -28.48 23.10
CA GLU A 477 -17.10 -28.63 23.93
C GLU A 477 -16.85 -27.44 24.85
N ILE A 478 -16.96 -26.21 24.33
CA ILE A 478 -16.89 -24.96 25.10
C ILE A 478 -17.96 -24.96 26.21
N ASP A 479 -19.21 -25.32 25.88
CA ASP A 479 -20.31 -25.41 26.85
C ASP A 479 -20.09 -26.54 27.89
N CYS A 480 -19.47 -27.65 27.49
CA CYS A 480 -19.11 -28.78 28.34
C CYS A 480 -17.81 -28.57 29.13
N SER A 481 -17.08 -27.47 28.86
CA SER A 481 -15.77 -27.10 29.45
C SER A 481 -14.61 -28.05 29.11
N THR A 482 -14.62 -28.57 27.88
CA THR A 482 -13.54 -29.34 27.26
C THR A 482 -12.78 -28.47 26.24
N ASN A 483 -11.94 -29.05 25.37
CA ASN A 483 -11.02 -28.31 24.50
C ASN A 483 -11.11 -28.86 23.08
N SER A 484 -11.69 -28.07 22.17
CA SER A 484 -11.97 -28.45 20.77
C SER A 484 -10.78 -28.89 19.92
N THR A 485 -9.56 -28.65 20.41
CA THR A 485 -8.30 -28.89 19.69
C THR A 485 -7.45 -30.02 20.29
N ASP A 486 -8.04 -30.96 21.04
CA ASP A 486 -7.35 -32.14 21.58
C ASP A 486 -8.29 -33.35 21.62
N LEU A 487 -8.22 -34.21 20.59
CA LEU A 487 -8.94 -35.49 20.35
C LEU A 487 -9.10 -36.44 21.57
N ASN A 488 -8.43 -36.16 22.68
CA ASN A 488 -8.54 -36.88 23.94
C ASN A 488 -9.44 -36.17 24.97
N SER A 489 -10.04 -35.04 24.61
CA SER A 489 -10.74 -34.10 25.49
C SER A 489 -12.26 -34.28 25.51
N ILE A 490 -12.82 -35.26 24.79
CA ILE A 490 -14.25 -35.66 24.81
C ILE A 490 -15.08 -35.17 26.02
N PRO A 491 -16.17 -34.44 25.78
CA PRO A 491 -17.22 -34.18 26.77
C PRO A 491 -17.64 -35.45 27.54
N PRO A 492 -17.82 -35.38 28.87
CA PRO A 492 -18.36 -36.50 29.63
C PRO A 492 -19.83 -36.74 29.27
N ASP A 493 -20.12 -37.84 28.59
CA ASP A 493 -21.47 -38.33 28.31
C ASP A 493 -21.66 -39.70 28.98
N THR A 494 -22.43 -39.73 30.08
CA THR A 494 -22.61 -40.92 30.92
C THR A 494 -23.55 -41.97 30.32
N ASP A 495 -24.52 -41.61 29.46
CA ASP A 495 -25.52 -42.54 28.94
C ASP A 495 -25.52 -42.72 27.40
N GLY A 496 -24.78 -41.88 26.68
CA GLY A 496 -24.44 -42.03 25.27
C GLY A 496 -25.47 -41.44 24.32
N ASP A 497 -26.21 -40.40 24.73
CA ASP A 497 -27.26 -39.77 23.92
C ASP A 497 -26.80 -38.58 23.06
N GLY A 498 -25.54 -38.13 23.23
CA GLY A 498 -24.95 -37.00 22.50
C GLY A 498 -25.12 -35.65 23.19
N ILE A 499 -25.45 -35.63 24.49
CA ILE A 499 -25.48 -34.45 25.36
C ILE A 499 -24.57 -34.73 26.55
N CYS A 500 -23.65 -33.81 26.87
CA CYS A 500 -22.74 -34.02 28.00
C CYS A 500 -23.44 -33.85 29.36
N ASP A 501 -22.91 -34.53 30.39
CA ASP A 501 -23.37 -34.57 31.78
C ASP A 501 -23.66 -33.18 32.41
N ASN A 502 -23.01 -32.12 31.90
CA ASN A 502 -23.15 -30.74 32.39
C ASN A 502 -24.35 -29.99 31.76
N LEU A 503 -24.80 -30.41 30.58
CA LEU A 503 -25.93 -29.87 29.84
C LEU A 503 -27.18 -30.77 29.94
N ASP A 504 -27.00 -32.02 30.38
CA ASP A 504 -28.07 -32.97 30.62
C ASP A 504 -28.83 -32.71 31.95
N GLU A 505 -30.08 -32.25 31.85
CA GLU A 505 -31.00 -32.11 32.99
C GLU A 505 -31.65 -33.44 33.45
N ILE A 506 -31.47 -34.56 32.73
CA ILE A 506 -32.11 -35.87 33.00
C ILE A 506 -31.14 -36.98 33.44
N ASN A 507 -30.09 -36.60 34.16
CA ASN A 507 -29.23 -37.51 34.92
C ASN A 507 -30.06 -38.50 35.80
N ASP A 508 -29.83 -39.81 35.59
CA ASP A 508 -30.60 -41.01 36.02
C ASP A 508 -31.95 -41.25 35.27
N ASP A 509 -31.99 -42.18 34.28
CA ASP A 509 -32.28 -43.62 34.54
C ASP A 509 -32.34 -44.50 33.24
N ALA A 510 -31.19 -45.07 32.84
CA ALA A 510 -31.02 -46.24 31.94
C ALA A 510 -31.40 -46.13 30.44
N PRO A 511 -30.70 -46.85 29.54
CA PRO A 511 -31.01 -46.84 28.11
C PRO A 511 -32.45 -47.33 27.85
N PRO A 512 -33.20 -46.66 26.94
CA PRO A 512 -34.61 -46.94 26.74
C PRO A 512 -34.83 -48.40 26.31
N PRO A 513 -35.72 -49.16 26.97
CA PRO A 513 -35.92 -50.59 26.71
C PRO A 513 -36.65 -50.80 25.37
N GLY A 514 -35.92 -50.68 24.26
CA GLY A 514 -36.46 -50.80 22.91
C GLY A 514 -35.55 -50.33 21.77
N TYR A 515 -34.46 -49.59 22.01
CA TYR A 515 -33.52 -49.26 20.94
C TYR A 515 -32.60 -50.46 20.66
N GLU A 516 -33.04 -51.29 19.71
CA GLU A 516 -32.27 -52.39 19.16
C GLU A 516 -31.05 -51.79 18.44
N PHE A 517 -29.82 -52.20 18.84
CA PHE A 517 -28.61 -51.86 18.08
C PHE A 517 -28.77 -52.37 16.64
N GLY A 518 -29.17 -51.45 15.77
CA GLY A 518 -29.02 -51.63 14.34
C GLY A 518 -27.52 -51.69 14.08
N ASN A 519 -27.01 -52.89 13.81
CA ASN A 519 -25.79 -53.03 13.02
C ASN A 519 -26.08 -52.45 11.63
N VAL A 520 -26.03 -51.12 11.53
CA VAL A 520 -25.91 -50.41 10.27
C VAL A 520 -24.42 -50.36 9.98
N SER A 521 -23.92 -51.52 9.54
CA SER A 521 -22.77 -51.53 8.65
C SER A 521 -23.25 -51.00 7.30
N ASP A 522 -23.51 -49.69 7.23
CA ASP A 522 -23.49 -49.00 5.95
C ASP A 522 -22.00 -48.89 5.59
N GLU A 523 -21.53 -49.95 4.91
CA GLU A 523 -20.47 -49.74 3.92
C GLU A 523 -20.92 -48.57 3.04
N PRO A 524 -20.04 -47.60 2.72
CA PRO A 524 -20.41 -46.56 1.76
C PRO A 524 -20.82 -47.25 0.45
N GLU A 525 -22.07 -47.05 0.01
CA GLU A 525 -22.49 -47.58 -1.29
C GLU A 525 -21.54 -47.03 -2.37
N PRO A 526 -21.01 -47.88 -3.26
CA PRO A 526 -20.03 -47.44 -4.23
C PRO A 526 -20.67 -46.42 -5.16
N VAL A 527 -20.12 -45.21 -5.17
CA VAL A 527 -20.43 -44.19 -6.17
C VAL A 527 -20.17 -44.79 -7.54
N THR A 528 -21.24 -45.12 -8.27
CA THR A 528 -21.10 -45.72 -9.60
C THR A 528 -20.74 -44.64 -10.60
N GLU A 529 -19.45 -44.60 -10.96
CA GLU A 529 -18.95 -43.85 -12.11
C GLU A 529 -19.81 -44.14 -13.37
N PRO A 530 -20.25 -43.11 -14.10
CA PRO A 530 -20.73 -43.28 -15.46
C PRO A 530 -19.54 -43.34 -16.44
N GLU A 531 -19.04 -44.56 -16.70
CA GLU A 531 -18.03 -44.82 -17.74
C GLU A 531 -18.44 -44.23 -19.13
N PRO A 532 -17.47 -43.79 -19.95
CA PRO A 532 -17.73 -42.87 -21.06
C PRO A 532 -18.40 -43.51 -22.28
N GLY A 533 -19.62 -43.05 -22.58
CA GLY A 533 -20.39 -43.44 -23.77
C GLY A 533 -19.91 -42.77 -25.07
N LEU A 534 -18.88 -43.33 -25.71
CA LEU A 534 -18.50 -42.97 -27.09
C LEU A 534 -19.57 -43.40 -28.13
N THR A 535 -20.30 -42.45 -28.71
CA THR A 535 -20.85 -42.59 -30.08
C THR A 535 -20.92 -41.24 -30.81
N GLU A 536 -20.37 -41.20 -32.03
CA GLU A 536 -20.51 -40.06 -32.95
C GLU A 536 -21.97 -39.78 -33.34
N GLY A 537 -22.34 -38.50 -33.46
CA GLY A 537 -23.67 -38.07 -33.89
C GLY A 537 -23.69 -36.65 -34.42
N THR A 538 -23.41 -36.47 -35.72
CA THR A 538 -23.41 -35.15 -36.39
C THR A 538 -24.79 -34.46 -36.36
N SER A 539 -24.90 -33.26 -35.77
CA SER A 539 -25.45 -32.04 -36.43
C SER A 539 -25.82 -30.91 -35.46
N ASN A 540 -25.10 -29.78 -35.55
CA ASN A 540 -25.58 -28.46 -35.11
C ASN A 540 -25.62 -27.56 -36.37
N GLY A 541 -26.71 -26.89 -36.76
CA GLY A 541 -28.00 -26.74 -36.08
C GLY A 541 -28.13 -25.36 -35.41
N ILE A 542 -28.04 -24.29 -36.20
CA ILE A 542 -28.15 -22.90 -35.72
C ILE A 542 -29.60 -22.53 -35.40
N PRO A 543 -29.87 -22.00 -34.20
CA PRO A 543 -30.84 -20.91 -33.99
C PRO A 543 -30.07 -19.63 -33.57
N GLY A 544 -30.46 -18.42 -33.98
CA GLY A 544 -31.71 -18.04 -34.63
C GLY A 544 -32.37 -16.83 -33.98
N PHE A 545 -31.59 -15.84 -33.49
CA PHE A 545 -32.15 -14.62 -32.94
C PHE A 545 -32.61 -13.66 -34.05
N THR A 546 -33.91 -13.40 -34.05
CA THR A 546 -34.60 -12.26 -34.68
C THR A 546 -35.44 -11.64 -33.55
N SER A 547 -35.77 -10.35 -33.47
CA SER A 547 -35.70 -9.17 -34.35
C SER A 547 -35.73 -7.94 -33.39
N VAL A 548 -35.32 -6.70 -33.70
CA VAL A 548 -36.02 -5.70 -34.55
C VAL A 548 -35.12 -4.44 -34.64
N LEU A 549 -35.08 -3.80 -35.81
CA LEU A 549 -34.41 -2.51 -36.03
C LEU A 549 -35.21 -1.31 -35.47
N MET A 550 -34.52 -0.24 -35.08
CA MET A 550 -34.82 1.08 -35.67
C MET A 550 -33.63 2.03 -35.69
N PHE A 551 -33.10 2.32 -36.88
CA PHE A 551 -32.21 3.45 -37.14
C PHE A 551 -33.02 4.74 -37.34
N THR A 552 -32.55 5.85 -36.79
CA THR A 552 -32.83 7.20 -37.31
C THR A 552 -31.54 7.97 -37.48
N ALA A 553 -31.23 8.36 -38.72
CA ALA A 553 -30.06 9.16 -39.05
C ALA A 553 -30.42 10.65 -39.10
N ILE A 554 -29.57 11.51 -38.54
CA ILE A 554 -29.57 12.95 -38.83
C ILE A 554 -28.14 13.37 -39.18
N ALA A 555 -27.90 13.61 -40.47
CA ALA A 555 -26.71 14.31 -40.92
C ALA A 555 -26.97 15.82 -40.96
N GLY A 556 -26.19 16.60 -40.21
CA GLY A 556 -26.24 18.06 -40.18
C GLY A 556 -24.93 18.66 -40.66
N ALA A 557 -24.86 19.06 -41.92
CA ALA A 557 -23.66 19.70 -42.48
C ALA A 557 -23.54 21.16 -42.05
N LEU A 558 -22.32 21.61 -41.75
CA LEU A 558 -21.98 23.03 -41.67
C LEU A 558 -20.57 23.31 -42.18
N MET A 559 -20.47 23.68 -43.45
CA MET A 559 -19.35 24.52 -43.90
C MET A 559 -19.67 25.97 -43.52
N HIS A 560 -18.68 26.73 -43.03
CA HIS A 560 -18.54 28.10 -43.52
C HIS A 560 -17.12 28.66 -43.40
N LEU A 561 -16.63 29.17 -44.53
CA LEU A 561 -15.31 29.79 -44.70
C LEU A 561 -15.12 31.09 -43.92
N LYS A 562 -13.90 31.29 -43.39
CA LYS A 562 -13.18 32.58 -43.32
C LYS A 562 -11.72 32.34 -42.90
N ARG A 563 -10.69 33.06 -43.34
CA ARG A 563 -10.41 33.80 -44.60
C ARG A 563 -8.93 34.21 -44.52
N ARG A 564 -8.07 33.78 -45.44
CA ARG A 564 -6.74 34.40 -45.64
C ARG A 564 -6.91 35.85 -46.07
N ASP A 565 -6.17 36.78 -45.48
CA ASP A 565 -5.71 38.04 -46.07
C ASP A 565 -4.69 38.70 -45.09
N ALA A 566 -3.62 39.27 -45.64
CA ALA A 566 -2.41 39.84 -44.99
C ALA A 566 -1.39 38.81 -44.46
#